data_AF-A0A1R1BXC6-F1
#
_entry.id   AF-A0A1R1BXC6-F1
#
_cell.length_a   1.000
_cell.length_b   1.000
_cell.length_c   1.000
_cell.angle_alpha   90.00
_cell.angle_beta   90.00
_cell.angle_gamma   90.00
#
_symmetry.space_group_name_H-M   'P 1'
#
loop_
_entity.id
_entity.type
_entity.pdbx_description
1 polymer ?
#
loop_
_entity_poly.entity_id
_entity_poly.type
_entity_poly.pdbx_seq_one_letter_code
_entity_poly.pdbx_strand_id
1 'polypeptide(L)'
;MVFTKIGKYEPDLLILSPQYGIRIVEVKNYSIGSIKNAHLNGLIMYRNDITINSIQQAKTHVEGLLHFLEREFPHYFNGKAPIGYLVIHAGFTRKEIEEESRHLQGEPDYWKHHMTVDEMETGLVGRVRAAAKFQRSMPKNAIDGNLKIVQFREQVASESSILKLEIESKFQELDQKISEIGIRESKAECQYLLKQLRPSLMFENHTTSLFSVHFKLLS
;
A
#
# COMPACT_ATOMS: atom_id res chain seq x y z
N MET A 1 -10.09 -17.72 13.14
CA MET A 1 -10.28 -16.52 13.98
C MET A 1 -10.69 -15.40 13.03
N VAL A 2 -11.90 -14.87 13.18
CA VAL A 2 -12.51 -13.92 12.23
C VAL A 2 -11.99 -12.52 12.57
N PHE A 3 -11.18 -11.94 11.70
CA PHE A 3 -10.73 -10.56 11.87
C PHE A 3 -11.93 -9.64 11.68
N THR A 4 -12.24 -8.86 12.70
CA THR A 4 -13.23 -7.80 12.58
C THR A 4 -12.58 -6.71 11.73
N LYS A 5 -13.09 -6.47 10.52
CA LYS A 5 -12.64 -5.39 9.65
C LYS A 5 -12.57 -4.10 10.46
N ILE A 6 -11.42 -3.43 10.47
CA ILE A 6 -11.25 -2.13 11.12
C ILE A 6 -11.91 -1.09 10.19
N GLY A 7 -13.24 -0.97 10.27
CA GLY A 7 -14.03 -0.15 9.35
C GLY A 7 -14.46 -0.91 8.09
N LYS A 8 -14.60 -0.19 6.96
CA LYS A 8 -15.10 -0.75 5.67
C LYS A 8 -14.00 -1.47 4.86
N TYR A 9 -12.74 -1.09 5.06
CA TYR A 9 -11.56 -1.60 4.36
C TYR A 9 -10.45 -1.94 5.37
N GLU A 10 -9.50 -2.80 4.99
CA GLU A 10 -8.30 -3.10 5.79
C GLU A 10 -7.17 -2.14 5.41
N PRO A 11 -6.35 -1.67 6.36
CA PRO A 11 -5.18 -0.86 6.02
C PRO A 11 -4.10 -1.70 5.34
N ASP A 12 -3.27 -1.07 4.51
CA ASP A 12 -2.22 -1.78 3.77
C ASP A 12 -1.14 -2.34 4.72
N LEU A 13 -0.72 -1.55 5.72
CA LEU A 13 0.18 -2.02 6.79
C LEU A 13 -0.23 -1.45 8.16
N LEU A 14 0.06 -2.21 9.22
CA LEU A 14 -0.03 -1.79 10.61
C LEU A 14 1.30 -2.05 11.31
N ILE A 15 1.92 -0.99 11.78
CA ILE A 15 3.17 -1.05 12.55
C ILE A 15 2.82 -0.96 14.03
N LEU A 16 3.29 -1.94 14.80
CA LEU A 16 3.17 -1.98 16.25
C LEU A 16 4.57 -1.92 16.84
N SER A 17 4.90 -0.82 17.51
CA SER A 17 6.23 -0.61 18.07
C SER A 17 6.16 0.00 19.47
N PRO A 18 6.99 -0.46 20.42
CA PRO A 18 7.11 0.21 21.72
C PRO A 18 7.62 1.65 21.57
N GLN A 19 8.51 1.87 20.59
CA GLN A 19 9.15 3.15 20.34
C GLN A 19 8.26 4.11 19.56
N TYR A 20 7.46 3.57 18.63
CA TYR A 20 6.66 4.38 17.71
C TYR A 20 5.16 4.34 18.03
N GLY A 21 4.69 3.45 18.90
CA GLY A 21 3.26 3.23 19.11
C GLY A 21 2.63 2.48 17.94
N ILE A 22 1.39 2.83 17.60
CA ILE A 22 0.62 2.19 16.54
C ILE A 22 0.66 3.08 15.29
N ARG A 23 0.99 2.53 14.13
CA ARG A 23 0.91 3.27 12.85
C ARG A 23 0.16 2.51 11.81
N ILE A 24 -0.76 3.22 11.17
CA ILE A 24 -1.43 2.76 9.97
C ILE A 24 -0.67 3.31 8.78
N VAL A 25 -0.33 2.46 7.83
CA VAL A 25 0.32 2.88 6.58
C VAL A 25 -0.60 2.53 5.43
N GLU A 26 -0.87 3.51 4.59
CA GLU A 26 -1.55 3.35 3.31
C GLU A 26 -0.53 3.47 2.19
N VAL A 27 -0.48 2.50 1.29
CA VAL A 27 0.44 2.47 0.16
C VAL A 27 -0.34 2.72 -1.11
N LYS A 28 0.06 3.76 -1.85
CA LYS A 28 -0.57 4.19 -3.09
C LYS A 28 0.43 4.04 -4.23
N ASN A 29 0.09 3.19 -5.19
CA ASN A 29 0.93 2.94 -6.37
C ASN A 29 0.30 3.58 -7.62
N TYR A 30 0.27 4.91 -7.64
CA TYR A 30 -0.19 5.67 -8.80
C TYR A 30 1.00 6.31 -9.50
N SER A 31 1.01 6.27 -10.83
CA SER A 31 2.04 6.94 -11.61
C SER A 31 1.83 8.45 -11.63
N ILE A 32 2.92 9.23 -11.61
CA ILE A 32 2.83 10.70 -11.71
C ILE A 32 2.02 11.15 -12.93
N GLY A 33 2.18 10.49 -14.09
CA GLY A 33 1.48 10.85 -15.32
C GLY A 33 -0.05 10.69 -15.28
N SER A 34 -0.58 9.99 -14.28
CA SER A 34 -2.03 9.87 -14.05
C SER A 34 -2.59 11.00 -13.20
N ILE A 35 -1.73 11.72 -12.47
CA ILE A 35 -2.12 12.77 -11.54
C ILE A 35 -2.25 14.09 -12.31
N LYS A 36 -3.30 14.83 -11.97
CA LYS A 36 -3.57 16.18 -12.49
C LYS A 36 -3.21 17.25 -11.47
N ASN A 37 -3.49 16.98 -10.19
CA ASN A 37 -3.16 17.87 -9.08
C ASN A 37 -3.26 17.11 -7.75
N ALA A 38 -2.52 17.54 -6.74
CA ALA A 38 -2.64 17.05 -5.36
C ALA A 38 -2.78 18.25 -4.41
N HIS A 39 -3.64 18.14 -3.40
CA HIS A 39 -3.98 19.22 -2.47
C HIS A 39 -3.41 18.96 -1.08
N LEU A 40 -3.22 20.04 -0.30
CA LEU A 40 -2.69 20.00 1.07
C LEU A 40 -3.45 19.08 2.04
N ASN A 41 -4.75 18.86 1.79
CA ASN A 41 -5.58 17.98 2.60
C ASN A 41 -5.45 16.48 2.24
N GLY A 42 -4.53 16.11 1.34
CA GLY A 42 -4.32 14.74 0.89
C GLY A 42 -5.22 14.29 -0.26
N LEU A 43 -6.05 15.19 -0.81
CA LEU A 43 -6.85 14.91 -1.99
C LEU A 43 -5.95 14.91 -3.23
N ILE A 44 -5.97 13.83 -4.00
CA ILE A 44 -5.31 13.70 -5.29
C ILE A 44 -6.40 13.64 -6.36
N MET A 45 -6.31 14.56 -7.32
CA MET A 45 -7.14 14.61 -8.51
C MET A 45 -6.38 14.00 -9.67
N TYR A 46 -6.98 13.02 -10.33
CA TYR A 46 -6.42 12.34 -11.49
C TYR A 46 -6.89 13.00 -12.79
N ARG A 47 -6.19 12.71 -13.89
CA ARG A 47 -6.49 13.25 -15.22
C ARG A 47 -7.80 12.73 -15.81
N ASN A 48 -8.34 11.62 -15.29
CA ASN A 48 -9.66 11.09 -15.62
C ASN A 48 -10.78 11.60 -14.69
N ASP A 49 -10.55 12.72 -14.00
CA ASP A 49 -11.46 13.38 -13.06
C ASP A 49 -11.89 12.53 -11.85
N ILE A 50 -11.20 11.41 -11.59
CA ILE A 50 -11.32 10.69 -10.32
C ILE A 50 -10.60 11.50 -9.23
N THR A 51 -11.16 11.51 -8.02
CA THR A 51 -10.52 12.11 -6.84
C THR A 51 -10.43 11.09 -5.71
N ILE A 52 -9.24 10.97 -5.10
CA ILE A 52 -9.00 10.07 -3.97
C ILE A 52 -8.36 10.87 -2.84
N ASN A 53 -8.82 10.70 -1.60
CA ASN A 53 -8.19 11.30 -0.44
C ASN A 53 -7.54 10.21 0.45
N SER A 54 -6.24 10.02 0.26
CA SER A 54 -5.45 8.99 0.96
C SER A 54 -5.34 9.28 2.46
N ILE A 55 -5.25 10.55 2.86
CA ILE A 55 -5.25 10.93 4.28
C ILE A 55 -6.58 10.54 4.92
N GLN A 56 -7.71 10.84 4.27
CA GLN A 56 -9.03 10.57 4.82
C GLN A 56 -9.26 9.06 4.98
N GLN A 57 -8.76 8.25 4.04
CA GLN A 57 -8.76 6.80 4.17
C GLN A 57 -7.98 6.37 5.42
N ALA A 58 -6.74 6.82 5.57
CA ALA A 58 -5.92 6.49 6.73
C ALA A 58 -6.56 6.94 8.06
N LYS A 59 -7.16 8.13 8.09
CA LYS A 59 -7.91 8.64 9.26
C LYS A 59 -9.09 7.75 9.62
N THR A 60 -9.86 7.28 8.62
CA THR A 60 -10.96 6.35 8.83
C THR A 60 -10.49 5.05 9.49
N HIS A 61 -9.35 4.51 9.05
CA HIS A 61 -8.75 3.34 9.68
C HIS A 61 -8.27 3.63 11.11
N VAL A 62 -7.69 4.81 11.37
CA VAL A 62 -7.27 5.22 12.72
C VAL A 62 -8.48 5.29 13.65
N GLU A 63 -9.58 5.90 13.22
CA GLU A 63 -10.81 6.00 14.00
C GLU A 63 -11.40 4.62 14.29
N GLY A 64 -11.45 3.74 13.29
CA GLY A 64 -11.91 2.36 13.47
C GLY A 64 -11.05 1.59 14.48
N LEU A 65 -9.73 1.73 14.41
CA LEU A 65 -8.80 1.05 15.31
C LEU A 65 -8.89 1.61 16.73
N LEU A 66 -9.04 2.93 16.86
CA LEU A 66 -9.22 3.57 18.16
C LEU A 66 -10.47 3.02 18.87
N HIS A 67 -11.61 2.98 18.17
CA HIS A 67 -12.85 2.44 18.73
C HIS A 67 -12.72 0.97 19.13
N PHE A 68 -12.04 0.16 18.32
CA PHE A 68 -11.77 -1.24 18.66
C PHE A 68 -10.92 -1.36 19.93
N LEU A 69 -9.81 -0.62 20.00
CA LEU A 69 -8.89 -0.69 21.14
C LEU A 69 -9.53 -0.18 22.43
N GLU A 70 -10.35 0.87 22.35
CA GLU A 70 -11.09 1.38 23.51
C GLU A 70 -12.16 0.39 24.00
N ARG A 71 -12.79 -0.35 23.09
CA ARG A 71 -13.80 -1.36 23.44
C ARG A 71 -13.18 -2.62 24.05
N GLU A 72 -12.15 -3.17 23.42
CA GLU A 72 -11.56 -4.46 23.82
C GLU A 72 -10.49 -4.29 24.92
N PHE A 73 -9.82 -3.14 24.96
CA PHE A 73 -8.69 -2.88 25.87
C PHE A 73 -8.83 -1.52 26.58
N PRO A 74 -9.98 -1.22 27.23
CA PRO A 74 -10.29 0.09 27.79
C PRO A 74 -9.24 0.57 28.81
N HIS A 75 -8.73 -0.35 29.63
CA HIS A 75 -7.72 -0.05 30.66
C HIS A 75 -6.36 0.40 30.10
N TYR A 76 -6.04 0.01 28.87
CA TYR A 76 -4.76 0.35 28.23
C TYR A 76 -4.85 1.64 27.40
N PHE A 77 -6.00 1.92 26.80
CA PHE A 77 -6.11 2.92 25.76
C PHE A 77 -6.99 4.13 26.07
N ASN A 78 -7.77 4.14 27.16
CA ASN A 78 -8.53 5.28 27.75
C ASN A 78 -8.50 6.64 26.99
N GLY A 79 -9.04 6.71 25.76
CA GLY A 79 -9.07 7.94 24.95
C GLY A 79 -7.75 8.44 24.38
N LYS A 80 -6.63 7.71 24.55
CA LYS A 80 -5.26 8.19 24.30
C LYS A 80 -4.37 7.16 23.61
N ALA A 81 -4.93 6.26 22.78
CA ALA A 81 -4.10 5.37 21.99
C ALA A 81 -3.16 6.18 21.07
N PRO A 82 -1.83 5.94 21.10
CA PRO A 82 -0.87 6.65 20.25
C PRO A 82 -0.91 6.06 18.83
N ILE A 83 -2.02 6.29 18.14
CA ILE A 83 -2.21 5.88 16.74
C ILE A 83 -1.84 7.06 15.85
N GLY A 84 -0.89 6.83 14.94
CA GLY A 84 -0.53 7.73 13.87
C GLY A 84 -0.78 7.08 12.52
N TYR A 85 -0.58 7.84 11.45
CA TYR A 85 -0.73 7.32 10.10
C TYR A 85 0.28 7.93 9.14
N LEU A 86 0.60 7.17 8.10
CA LEU A 86 1.51 7.53 7.02
C LEU A 86 0.91 7.08 5.68
N VAL A 87 1.02 7.91 4.65
CA VAL A 87 0.72 7.54 3.27
C VAL A 87 2.05 7.41 2.53
N ILE A 88 2.27 6.29 1.87
CA ILE A 88 3.45 6.04 1.03
C ILE A 88 3.00 6.08 -0.43
N HIS A 89 3.66 6.90 -1.24
CA HIS A 89 3.49 6.99 -2.68
C HIS A 89 4.65 6.26 -3.36
N ALA A 90 4.37 5.08 -3.89
CA ALA A 90 5.39 4.23 -4.52
C ALA A 90 5.63 4.57 -6.00
N GLY A 91 4.69 5.26 -6.65
CA GLY A 91 4.74 5.49 -8.11
C GLY A 91 5.31 6.84 -8.53
N PHE A 92 5.82 7.66 -7.61
CA PHE A 92 6.45 8.94 -7.90
C PHE A 92 7.36 9.42 -6.76
N THR A 93 8.29 10.29 -7.12
CA THR A 93 9.19 11.03 -6.23
C THR A 93 8.54 12.32 -5.74
N ARG A 94 9.09 12.88 -4.66
CA ARG A 94 8.64 14.17 -4.14
C ARG A 94 8.76 15.29 -5.17
N LYS A 95 9.88 15.32 -5.88
CA LYS A 95 10.15 16.32 -6.91
C LYS A 95 9.09 16.30 -8.02
N GLU A 96 8.74 15.11 -8.51
CA GLU A 96 7.76 14.95 -9.59
C GLU A 96 6.37 15.50 -9.20
N ILE A 97 5.89 15.19 -8.00
CA ILE A 97 4.57 15.67 -7.56
C ILE A 97 4.59 17.16 -7.19
N GLU A 98 5.72 17.70 -6.70
CA GLU A 98 5.91 19.13 -6.50
C GLU A 98 5.98 19.92 -7.82
N GLU A 99 6.39 19.30 -8.94
CA GLU A 99 6.35 19.91 -10.26
C GLU A 99 4.91 19.98 -10.81
N GLU A 100 4.13 18.90 -10.66
CA GLU A 100 2.72 18.84 -11.08
C GLU A 100 1.83 19.69 -10.16
N SER A 101 2.15 19.75 -8.86
CA SER A 101 1.37 20.42 -7.81
C SER A 101 2.23 21.42 -7.05
N ARG A 102 2.66 22.50 -7.73
CA ARG A 102 3.63 23.49 -7.22
C ARG A 102 3.34 24.06 -5.83
N HIS A 103 2.08 24.13 -5.45
CA HIS A 103 1.68 24.63 -4.13
C HIS A 103 2.01 23.67 -2.98
N LEU A 104 2.48 22.44 -3.25
CA LEU A 104 3.01 21.52 -2.24
C LEU A 104 4.50 21.78 -1.90
N GLN A 105 5.17 22.62 -2.69
CA GLN A 105 6.57 22.97 -2.45
C GLN A 105 6.70 23.70 -1.13
N GLY A 106 7.51 23.15 -0.23
CA GLY A 106 7.77 23.76 1.07
C GLY A 106 6.63 23.60 2.08
N GLU A 107 5.72 22.65 1.89
CA GLU A 107 4.55 22.42 2.77
C GLU A 107 4.81 21.31 3.81
N PRO A 108 5.41 21.62 4.97
CA PRO A 108 5.87 20.60 5.91
C PRO A 108 4.73 19.75 6.47
N ASP A 109 3.53 20.32 6.62
CA ASP A 109 2.37 19.62 7.18
C ASP A 109 1.84 18.54 6.23
N TYR A 110 1.87 18.78 4.92
CA TYR A 110 1.57 17.75 3.93
C TYR A 110 2.60 16.62 4.02
N TRP A 111 3.90 16.96 3.97
CA TRP A 111 5.00 16.00 3.99
C TRP A 111 5.24 15.31 5.34
N LYS A 112 4.54 15.73 6.39
CA LYS A 112 4.53 15.03 7.68
C LYS A 112 3.84 13.66 7.58
N HIS A 113 2.82 13.58 6.74
CA HIS A 113 1.95 12.41 6.60
C HIS A 113 2.11 11.68 5.27
N HIS A 114 2.95 12.18 4.37
CA HIS A 114 3.26 11.55 3.10
C HIS A 114 4.74 11.23 2.99
N MET A 115 5.03 10.13 2.31
CA MET A 115 6.36 9.69 1.91
C MET A 115 6.30 9.29 0.44
N THR A 116 7.34 9.61 -0.31
CA THR A 116 7.48 9.22 -1.72
C THR A 116 8.57 8.17 -1.88
N VAL A 117 8.66 7.58 -3.07
CA VAL A 117 9.55 6.44 -3.37
C VAL A 117 11.01 6.74 -3.02
N ASP A 118 11.47 7.96 -3.29
CA ASP A 118 12.82 8.45 -3.05
C ASP A 118 13.15 8.67 -1.56
N GLU A 119 12.13 8.72 -0.70
CA GLU A 119 12.29 8.88 0.75
C GLU A 119 12.24 7.54 1.51
N MET A 120 11.91 6.42 0.83
CA MET A 120 11.69 5.14 1.51
C MET A 120 12.96 4.54 2.10
N GLU A 121 14.09 4.57 1.37
CA GLU A 121 15.32 3.88 1.79
C GLU A 121 15.98 4.52 3.01
N THR A 122 15.91 5.85 3.12
CA THR A 122 16.64 6.60 4.15
C THR A 122 15.73 7.26 5.18
N GLY A 123 14.44 7.44 4.85
CA GLY A 123 13.50 8.25 5.61
C GLY A 123 12.43 7.46 6.36
N LEU A 124 12.22 6.17 6.09
CA LEU A 124 11.07 5.41 6.63
C LEU A 124 10.96 5.49 8.15
N VAL A 125 12.04 5.17 8.86
CA VAL A 125 12.06 5.21 10.33
C VAL A 125 11.81 6.63 10.85
N GLY A 126 12.44 7.63 10.24
CA GLY A 126 12.29 9.04 10.59
C GLY A 126 10.86 9.53 10.41
N ARG A 127 10.20 9.13 9.31
CA ARG A 127 8.84 9.54 8.98
C ARG A 127 7.79 8.82 9.81
N VAL A 128 7.96 7.52 10.05
CA VAL A 128 7.11 6.75 10.98
C VAL A 128 7.13 7.39 12.38
N ARG A 129 8.30 7.90 12.79
CA ARG A 129 8.46 8.67 14.02
C ARG A 129 7.80 10.06 13.93
N ALA A 130 7.98 10.81 12.86
CA ALA A 130 7.38 12.14 12.66
C ALA A 130 5.85 12.11 12.58
N ALA A 131 5.29 11.01 12.07
CA ALA A 131 3.85 10.73 12.05
C ALA A 131 3.25 10.47 13.45
N ALA A 132 4.06 10.46 14.51
CA ALA A 132 3.58 10.38 15.89
C ALA A 132 2.82 11.64 16.30
N LYS A 133 1.55 11.49 16.69
CA LYS A 133 0.83 12.55 17.41
C LYS A 133 1.34 12.72 18.86
N PHE A 134 1.86 11.64 19.46
CA PHE A 134 2.34 11.62 20.84
C PHE A 134 3.70 10.93 20.94
N GLN A 135 4.67 11.56 21.61
CA GLN A 135 5.99 10.98 21.89
C GLN A 135 6.00 9.98 23.07
N ARG A 136 4.84 9.53 23.52
CA ARG A 136 4.76 8.56 24.63
C ARG A 136 4.96 7.16 24.09
N SER A 137 5.97 6.46 24.62
CA SER A 137 6.20 5.04 24.35
C SER A 137 5.01 4.20 24.81
N MET A 138 4.62 3.21 24.02
CA MET A 138 3.63 2.23 24.48
C MET A 138 4.23 1.35 25.58
N PRO A 139 3.47 0.99 26.63
CA PRO A 139 3.92 0.04 27.64
C PRO A 139 4.30 -1.30 26.97
N LYS A 140 5.51 -1.82 27.24
CA LYS A 140 6.02 -3.06 26.61
C LYS A 140 5.06 -4.25 26.81
N ASN A 141 4.46 -4.35 27.99
CA ASN A 141 3.46 -5.35 28.35
C ASN A 141 2.16 -5.28 27.52
N ALA A 142 1.79 -4.13 26.96
CA ALA A 142 0.64 -4.02 26.05
C ALA A 142 0.95 -4.64 24.67
N ILE A 143 2.22 -4.64 24.26
CA ILE A 143 2.68 -5.18 22.98
C ILE A 143 2.94 -6.69 23.08
N ASP A 144 3.61 -7.12 24.15
CA ASP A 144 4.00 -8.51 24.36
C ASP A 144 2.82 -9.44 24.71
N GLY A 145 1.74 -8.89 25.26
CA GLY A 145 0.60 -9.66 25.78
C GLY A 145 -0.51 -9.99 24.76
N ASN A 146 -0.85 -9.06 23.84
CA ASN A 146 -2.04 -9.21 22.96
C ASN A 146 -1.88 -8.60 21.54
N LEU A 147 -0.84 -7.80 21.31
CA LEU A 147 -0.58 -7.09 20.05
C LEU A 147 0.59 -7.71 19.28
N LYS A 148 0.85 -9.01 19.50
CA LYS A 148 1.79 -9.79 18.71
C LYS A 148 1.27 -9.91 17.28
N ILE A 149 1.72 -8.97 16.47
CA ILE A 149 1.79 -9.06 15.01
C ILE A 149 0.39 -9.19 14.39
N VAL A 150 -0.29 -8.06 14.20
CA VAL A 150 -1.16 -7.93 13.02
C VAL A 150 -0.22 -7.87 11.82
N GLN A 151 0.24 -9.03 11.40
CA GLN A 151 0.92 -9.22 10.12
C GLN A 151 -0.23 -9.13 9.12
N PHE A 152 -0.30 -8.04 8.37
CA PHE A 152 -1.05 -8.11 7.13
C PHE A 152 -0.46 -9.25 6.31
N ARG A 153 -1.33 -10.14 5.87
CA ARG A 153 -0.97 -11.21 4.94
C ARG A 153 -0.12 -10.60 3.83
N GLU A 154 0.95 -11.29 3.45
CA GLU A 154 1.50 -11.18 2.10
C GLU A 154 0.38 -11.47 1.10
N GLN A 155 -0.38 -10.44 0.78
CA GLN A 155 -1.03 -10.24 -0.50
C GLN A 155 -0.68 -8.83 -1.00
N VAL A 156 0.56 -8.40 -0.77
CA VAL A 156 1.26 -7.80 -1.91
C VAL A 156 1.42 -8.98 -2.84
N ALA A 157 0.45 -9.15 -3.75
CA ALA A 157 0.67 -9.93 -4.96
C ALA A 157 2.03 -9.44 -5.45
N SER A 158 3.04 -10.30 -5.38
CA SER A 158 4.38 -9.97 -5.88
C SER A 158 4.23 -9.31 -7.25
N GLU A 159 5.13 -8.43 -7.67
CA GLU A 159 5.06 -7.89 -9.05
C GLU A 159 4.86 -9.02 -10.07
N SER A 160 5.44 -10.21 -9.82
CA SER A 160 5.20 -11.43 -10.59
C SER A 160 3.76 -11.94 -10.58
N SER A 161 3.01 -11.78 -9.48
CA SER A 161 1.58 -12.14 -9.37
C SER A 161 0.67 -11.11 -10.05
N ILE A 162 0.99 -9.80 -9.97
CA ILE A 162 0.25 -8.75 -10.70
C ILE A 162 0.51 -8.88 -12.20
N LEU A 163 1.77 -9.03 -12.61
CA LEU A 163 2.16 -9.33 -14.00
C LEU A 163 1.48 -10.61 -14.50
N LYS A 164 1.40 -11.67 -13.68
CA LYS A 164 0.70 -12.90 -14.05
C LYS A 164 -0.79 -12.68 -14.30
N LEU A 165 -1.46 -11.89 -13.46
CA LEU A 165 -2.86 -11.52 -13.64
C LEU A 165 -3.08 -10.65 -14.89
N GLU A 166 -2.19 -9.68 -15.15
CA GLU A 166 -2.24 -8.86 -16.37
C GLU A 166 -1.98 -9.68 -17.63
N ILE A 167 -1.02 -10.59 -17.59
CA ILE A 167 -0.72 -11.53 -18.68
C ILE A 167 -1.92 -12.46 -18.92
N GLU A 168 -2.52 -13.03 -17.87
CA GLU A 168 -3.72 -13.87 -17.99
C GLU A 168 -4.91 -13.12 -18.56
N SER A 169 -5.13 -11.86 -18.16
CA SER A 169 -6.18 -10.99 -18.73
C SER A 169 -5.95 -10.74 -20.23
N LYS A 170 -4.71 -10.44 -20.64
CA LYS A 170 -4.37 -10.25 -22.06
C LYS A 170 -4.54 -11.53 -22.88
N PHE A 171 -4.25 -12.69 -22.30
CA PHE A 171 -4.51 -13.98 -22.96
C PHE A 171 -6.01 -14.22 -23.14
N GLN A 172 -6.84 -13.88 -22.16
CA GLN A 172 -8.30 -14.01 -22.27
C GLN A 172 -8.87 -13.07 -23.36
N GLU A 173 -8.39 -11.83 -23.43
CA GLU A 173 -8.76 -10.90 -24.51
C GLU A 173 -8.35 -11.42 -25.89
N LEU A 174 -7.16 -12.04 -25.99
CA LEU A 174 -6.70 -12.63 -27.25
C LEU A 174 -7.55 -13.85 -27.64
N ASP A 175 -7.87 -14.73 -26.68
CA ASP A 175 -8.74 -15.88 -26.88
C ASP A 175 -10.12 -15.43 -27.38
N GLN A 176 -10.66 -14.34 -26.82
CA GLN A 176 -11.92 -13.75 -27.27
C GLN A 176 -11.82 -13.20 -28.70
N LYS A 177 -10.77 -12.44 -29.02
CA LYS A 177 -10.54 -11.94 -30.39
C LYS A 177 -10.37 -13.06 -31.41
N ILE A 178 -9.64 -14.13 -31.06
CA ILE A 178 -9.50 -15.32 -31.90
C ILE A 178 -10.83 -16.05 -32.05
N SER A 179 -11.68 -16.01 -31.01
CA SER A 179 -13.01 -16.60 -31.09
C SER A 179 -13.90 -15.93 -32.13
N GLU A 180 -13.71 -14.62 -32.33
CA GLU A 180 -14.43 -13.75 -33.27
C GLU A 180 -13.90 -13.83 -34.71
N ILE A 181 -12.69 -14.38 -34.93
CA ILE A 181 -12.15 -14.64 -36.27
C ILE A 181 -12.97 -15.77 -36.93
N GLY A 182 -13.77 -15.41 -37.93
CA GLY A 182 -14.70 -16.30 -38.63
C GLY A 182 -14.05 -17.35 -39.55
N ILE A 183 -12.72 -17.41 -39.63
CA ILE A 183 -11.97 -18.34 -40.49
C ILE A 183 -11.44 -19.49 -39.62
N ARG A 184 -12.05 -20.68 -39.75
CA ARG A 184 -11.79 -21.85 -38.88
C ARG A 184 -10.33 -22.29 -38.85
N GLU A 185 -9.62 -22.26 -39.99
CA GLU A 185 -8.23 -22.72 -40.09
C GLU A 185 -7.26 -21.77 -39.37
N SER A 186 -7.37 -20.45 -39.61
CA SER A 186 -6.56 -19.45 -38.90
C SER A 186 -6.84 -19.42 -37.40
N LYS A 187 -8.09 -19.70 -36.99
CA LYS A 187 -8.47 -19.78 -35.57
C LYS A 187 -7.77 -20.94 -34.84
N ALA A 188 -7.71 -22.12 -35.47
CA ALA A 188 -7.04 -23.28 -34.89
C ALA A 188 -5.53 -23.07 -34.77
N GLU A 189 -4.91 -22.45 -35.76
CA GLU A 189 -3.49 -22.12 -35.76
C GLU A 189 -3.12 -21.08 -34.68
N CYS A 190 -3.93 -20.02 -34.53
CA CYS A 190 -3.73 -19.04 -33.46
C CYS A 190 -3.90 -19.64 -32.05
N GLN A 191 -4.90 -20.51 -31.85
CA GLN A 191 -5.09 -21.21 -30.56
C GLN A 191 -3.93 -22.14 -30.23
N TYR A 192 -3.39 -22.84 -31.23
CA TYR A 192 -2.23 -23.70 -31.06
C TYR A 192 -0.98 -22.92 -30.62
N LEU A 193 -0.68 -21.80 -31.30
CA LEU A 193 0.47 -20.95 -30.97
C LEU A 193 0.33 -20.32 -29.58
N LEU A 194 -0.85 -19.87 -29.17
CA LEU A 194 -1.08 -19.35 -27.82
C LEU A 194 -0.82 -20.38 -26.74
N LYS A 195 -1.22 -21.64 -26.98
CA LYS A 195 -0.99 -22.73 -26.03
C LYS A 195 0.50 -23.05 -25.86
N GLN A 196 1.32 -22.86 -26.90
CA GLN A 196 2.77 -23.05 -26.86
C GLN A 196 3.50 -21.90 -26.14
N LEU A 197 3.00 -20.66 -26.21
CA LEU A 197 3.63 -19.49 -25.60
C LEU A 197 3.33 -19.35 -24.10
N ARG A 198 2.21 -19.90 -23.63
CA ARG A 198 1.74 -19.78 -22.23
C ARG A 198 2.74 -20.30 -21.18
N PRO A 199 3.42 -21.45 -21.37
CA PRO A 199 4.41 -21.95 -20.42
C PRO A 199 5.70 -21.11 -20.40
N SER A 200 6.20 -20.66 -21.56
CA SER A 200 7.48 -19.95 -21.66
C SER A 200 7.47 -18.58 -20.95
N LEU A 201 6.33 -17.89 -20.94
CA LEU A 201 6.14 -16.60 -20.25
C LEU A 201 5.88 -16.74 -18.74
N MET A 202 5.54 -17.95 -18.26
CA MET A 202 5.26 -18.22 -16.85
C MET A 202 6.50 -18.66 -16.06
N PHE A 203 7.60 -19.03 -16.73
CA PHE A 203 8.80 -19.61 -16.12
C PHE A 203 10.07 -18.73 -16.19
N GLU A 204 10.07 -17.63 -16.95
CA GLU A 204 11.17 -16.65 -16.90
C GLU A 204 10.97 -15.65 -15.75
N ASN A 205 11.21 -16.10 -14.52
CA ASN A 205 11.39 -15.24 -13.34
C ASN A 205 12.35 -15.88 -12.32
N HIS A 206 13.41 -16.52 -12.82
CA HIS A 206 14.61 -16.73 -12.00
C HIS A 206 15.54 -15.53 -12.19
N THR A 207 15.91 -14.91 -11.07
CA THR A 207 16.69 -13.65 -10.92
C THR A 207 15.81 -12.39 -11.09
N THR A 208 15.37 -11.71 -10.03
CA THR A 208 16.22 -10.92 -9.13
C THR A 208 15.56 -10.83 -7.74
N SER A 209 16.19 -11.46 -6.75
CA SER A 209 15.93 -11.22 -5.34
C SER A 209 16.48 -9.85 -4.98
N LEU A 210 15.64 -8.83 -4.85
CA LEU A 210 15.99 -7.61 -4.12
C LEU A 210 14.83 -7.23 -3.19
N PHE A 211 15.19 -7.00 -1.92
CA PHE A 211 14.36 -6.58 -0.79
C PHE A 211 13.63 -7.67 0.00
N SER A 212 14.40 -8.50 0.71
CA SER A 212 14.00 -9.00 2.03
C SER A 212 14.64 -8.14 3.11
N VAL A 213 13.87 -7.25 3.73
CA VAL A 213 14.32 -6.56 4.96
C VAL A 213 14.13 -7.53 6.12
N HIS A 214 15.14 -8.36 6.38
CA HIS A 214 15.22 -9.16 7.59
C HIS A 214 15.62 -8.27 8.78
N PHE A 215 14.65 -7.94 9.63
CA PHE A 215 14.96 -7.41 10.96
C PHE A 215 15.40 -8.57 11.87
N LYS A 216 16.71 -8.73 12.04
CA LYS A 216 17.28 -9.55 13.10
C LYS A 216 17.21 -8.74 14.40
N LEU A 217 16.28 -9.09 15.29
CA LEU A 217 16.25 -8.57 16.65
C LEU A 217 17.50 -9.08 17.37
N LEU A 218 18.45 -8.18 17.65
CA LEU A 218 19.53 -8.45 18.59
C LEU A 218 18.98 -8.41 20.01
N SER A 219 19.27 -9.48 20.73
CA SER A 219 19.08 -9.72 22.16
C SER A 219 19.68 -8.63 23.04
#